data_AF-A0A0G0PF58-F1
#
_entry.id   AF-A0A0G0PF58-F1
#
_cell.length_a   1.000
_cell.length_b   1.000
_cell.length_c   1.000
_cell.angle_alpha   90.00
_cell.angle_beta   90.00
_cell.angle_gamma   90.00
#
_symmetry.space_group_name_H-M   'P 1'
#
loop_
_entity.id
_entity.type
_entity.pdbx_description
1 polymer ?
#
loop_
_entity_poly.entity_id
_entity_poly.type
_entity_poly.pdbx_seq_one_letter_code
_entity_poly.pdbx_strand_id
1 'polypeptide(L)'
;MNLLLIVFWIIGITSFTLLGSWYARKYNKPDLLIGLYVTFVLVAQILAAKISIFDLGFRTFYGPSGVLVFSITYLLTDIVNEKFGQKETQKMILIAFVSQVAMVFFFWLGTQFLGQCRRPGKIYLIWCQELPLPAGSPS
;
A
#
# COMPACT_ATOMS: atom_id res chain seq x y z
N MET A 1 -15.99 -4.03 -9.86
CA MET A 1 -14.77 -3.68 -10.63
C MET A 1 -14.92 -4.23 -12.04
N ASN A 2 -14.44 -3.54 -13.07
CA ASN A 2 -14.49 -4.09 -14.44
C ASN A 2 -13.54 -5.31 -14.51
N LEU A 3 -13.92 -6.39 -15.18
CA LEU A 3 -13.16 -7.66 -15.22
C LEU A 3 -11.69 -7.42 -15.64
N LEU A 4 -11.48 -6.44 -16.51
CA LEU A 4 -10.17 -5.89 -16.90
C LEU A 4 -9.27 -5.47 -15.73
N LEU A 5 -9.81 -4.81 -14.70
CA LEU A 5 -9.02 -4.38 -13.53
C LEU A 5 -8.47 -5.56 -12.75
N ILE A 6 -9.24 -6.64 -12.61
CA ILE A 6 -8.81 -7.86 -11.91
C ILE A 6 -7.69 -8.54 -12.71
N VAL A 7 -7.83 -8.62 -14.04
CA VAL A 7 -6.80 -9.20 -14.92
C VAL A 7 -5.50 -8.40 -14.86
N PHE A 8 -5.57 -7.07 -14.94
CA PHE A 8 -4.37 -6.22 -14.77
C PHE A 8 -3.74 -6.39 -13.39
N TRP A 9 -4.55 -6.57 -12.35
CA TRP A 9 -4.06 -6.82 -11.00
C TRP A 9 -3.26 -8.13 -10.94
N ILE A 10 -3.82 -9.22 -11.47
CA ILE A 10 -3.15 -10.54 -11.49
C ILE A 10 -1.84 -10.47 -12.27
N ILE A 11 -1.85 -9.87 -13.47
CA ILE A 11 -0.64 -9.71 -14.30
C ILE A 11 0.41 -8.89 -13.57
N GLY A 12 -0.01 -7.81 -12.90
CA GLY A 12 0.87 -6.95 -12.11
C GLY A 12 1.59 -7.73 -11.01
N ILE A 13 0.85 -8.48 -10.19
CA ILE A 13 1.44 -9.32 -9.13
C ILE A 13 2.41 -10.33 -9.74
N THR A 14 1.98 -11.09 -10.74
CA THR A 14 2.79 -12.17 -11.33
C THR A 14 4.06 -11.63 -11.94
N SER A 15 4.00 -10.50 -12.65
CA SER A 15 5.20 -9.85 -13.20
C SER A 15 6.15 -9.41 -12.10
N PHE A 16 5.63 -8.81 -11.02
CA PHE A 16 6.46 -8.33 -9.92
C PHE A 16 7.12 -9.48 -9.15
N THR A 17 6.39 -10.58 -8.94
CA THR A 17 6.90 -11.81 -8.30
C THR A 17 7.97 -12.46 -9.17
N LEU A 18 7.74 -12.60 -10.47
CA LEU A 18 8.70 -13.21 -11.40
C LEU A 18 9.99 -12.38 -11.48
N LEU A 19 9.87 -11.05 -11.53
CA LEU A 19 11.02 -10.15 -11.48
C LEU A 19 11.78 -10.26 -10.16
N GLY A 20 11.08 -10.32 -9.02
CA GLY A 20 11.68 -10.52 -7.70
C GLY A 20 12.44 -11.84 -7.60
N SER A 21 11.85 -12.93 -8.10
CA SER A 21 12.46 -14.27 -8.12
C SER A 21 13.68 -14.32 -9.05
N TRP A 22 13.59 -13.71 -10.23
CA TRP A 22 14.70 -13.64 -11.18
C TRP A 22 15.87 -12.82 -10.62
N TYR A 23 15.59 -11.66 -10.01
CA TYR A 23 16.61 -10.82 -9.38
C TYR A 23 17.26 -11.54 -8.18
N ALA A 24 16.45 -12.19 -7.34
CA ALA A 24 16.95 -12.96 -6.21
C ALA A 24 17.96 -14.01 -6.68
N ARG A 25 17.66 -14.78 -7.74
CA ARG A 25 18.55 -15.82 -8.29
C ARG A 25 19.83 -15.26 -8.89
N LYS A 26 19.79 -14.07 -9.50
CA LYS A 26 20.94 -13.49 -10.19
C LYS A 26 21.98 -12.85 -9.24
N TYR A 27 21.53 -12.16 -8.19
CA TYR A 27 22.42 -11.35 -7.34
C TYR A 27 22.70 -11.95 -5.95
N ASN A 28 21.98 -12.99 -5.52
CA ASN A 28 22.14 -13.66 -4.21
C ASN A 28 22.19 -12.70 -3.00
N LYS A 29 21.55 -11.53 -3.11
CA LYS A 29 21.42 -10.55 -2.02
C LYS A 29 19.95 -10.32 -1.67
N PRO A 30 19.59 -10.22 -0.38
CA PRO A 30 18.21 -9.99 0.05
C PRO A 30 17.79 -8.51 -0.09
N ASP A 31 18.74 -7.58 -0.27
CA ASP A 31 18.52 -6.12 -0.20
C ASP A 31 17.35 -5.63 -1.05
N LEU A 32 17.21 -6.14 -2.29
CA LEU A 32 16.11 -5.75 -3.17
C LEU A 32 14.77 -6.27 -2.67
N LEU A 33 14.70 -7.52 -2.20
CA LEU A 33 13.46 -8.11 -1.69
C LEU A 33 13.02 -7.39 -0.40
N ILE A 34 13.99 -6.98 0.43
CA ILE A 34 13.74 -6.17 1.61
C ILE A 34 13.14 -4.81 1.23
N GLY A 35 13.76 -4.08 0.30
CA GLY A 35 13.24 -2.77 -0.13
C GLY A 35 11.86 -2.86 -0.78
N LEU A 36 11.63 -3.91 -1.56
CA LEU A 36 10.36 -4.20 -2.22
C LEU A 36 9.26 -4.53 -1.20
N TYR A 37 9.57 -5.37 -0.20
CA TYR A 37 8.69 -5.67 0.92
C TYR A 37 8.31 -4.41 1.70
N VAL A 38 9.29 -3.58 2.08
CA VAL A 38 9.05 -2.32 2.80
C VAL A 38 8.11 -1.41 2.00
N THR A 39 8.38 -1.25 0.70
CA THR A 39 7.57 -0.41 -0.19
C THR A 39 6.11 -0.89 -0.24
N PHE A 40 5.89 -2.19 -0.40
CA PHE A 40 4.53 -2.74 -0.42
C PHE A 40 3.80 -2.60 0.90
N VAL A 41 4.48 -2.83 2.03
CA VAL A 41 3.89 -2.61 3.35
C VAL A 41 3.46 -1.15 3.51
N LEU A 42 4.31 -0.20 3.14
CA LEU A 42 3.98 1.23 3.20
C LEU A 42 2.78 1.60 2.30
N VAL A 43 2.73 1.09 1.07
CA VAL A 43 1.60 1.28 0.15
C VAL A 43 0.32 0.67 0.71
N ALA A 44 0.40 -0.52 1.31
CA ALA A 44 -0.76 -1.18 1.92
C ALA A 44 -1.40 -0.33 3.02
N GLN A 45 -0.59 0.33 3.86
CA GLN A 45 -1.09 1.22 4.91
C GLN A 45 -1.85 2.42 4.35
N ILE A 46 -1.38 3.02 3.25
CA ILE A 46 -2.07 4.15 2.61
C ILE A 46 -3.37 3.68 1.94
N LEU A 47 -3.33 2.54 1.23
CA LEU A 47 -4.50 1.98 0.56
C LEU A 47 -5.59 1.49 1.53
N ALA A 48 -5.22 1.13 2.76
CA ALA A 48 -6.16 0.75 3.80
C ALA A 48 -7.11 1.90 4.20
N ALA A 49 -6.69 3.16 4.01
CA ALA A 49 -7.54 4.33 4.27
C ALA A 49 -8.74 4.41 3.31
N LYS A 50 -8.69 3.74 2.15
CA LYS A 50 -9.77 3.72 1.16
C LYS A 50 -10.47 2.36 1.13
N ILE A 51 -11.74 2.37 1.51
CA ILE A 51 -12.64 1.22 1.37
C ILE A 51 -12.98 1.06 -0.11
N SER A 52 -12.77 -0.14 -0.66
CA SER A 52 -13.16 -0.48 -2.02
C SER A 52 -14.24 -1.55 -2.01
N ILE A 53 -15.13 -1.46 -3.01
CA ILE A 53 -16.22 -2.41 -3.21
C ILE A 53 -15.73 -3.43 -4.24
N PHE A 54 -15.51 -4.67 -3.77
CA PHE A 54 -15.12 -5.79 -4.60
C PHE A 54 -16.37 -6.49 -5.09
N ASP A 55 -16.79 -6.15 -6.31
CA ASP A 55 -17.85 -6.88 -6.99
C ASP A 55 -17.24 -8.04 -7.80
N LEU A 56 -17.46 -9.27 -7.32
CA LEU A 56 -16.97 -10.50 -7.92
C LEU A 56 -18.02 -11.18 -8.81
N GLY A 57 -19.09 -10.46 -9.21
CA GLY A 57 -20.15 -10.97 -10.08
C GLY A 57 -21.15 -11.93 -9.41
N PHE A 58 -20.75 -12.60 -8.33
CA PHE A 58 -21.61 -13.50 -7.54
C PHE A 58 -22.00 -12.95 -6.16
N ARG A 59 -21.16 -12.09 -5.57
CA ARG A 59 -21.40 -11.44 -4.27
C ARG A 59 -20.50 -10.21 -4.13
N THR A 60 -21.01 -9.13 -3.55
CA THR A 60 -20.25 -7.89 -3.27
C THR A 60 -19.57 -8.00 -1.92
N PHE A 61 -18.24 -7.86 -1.90
CA PHE A 61 -17.44 -7.82 -0.68
C PHE A 61 -16.96 -6.39 -0.42
N TYR A 62 -17.17 -5.93 0.80
CA TYR A 62 -16.69 -4.64 1.28
C TYR A 62 -15.39 -4.86 2.03
N GLY A 63 -14.31 -4.25 1.58
CA GLY A 63 -13.00 -4.43 2.22
C GLY A 63 -12.04 -3.29 1.94
N PRO A 64 -11.03 -3.10 2.80
CA PRO A 64 -9.96 -2.16 2.53
C PRO A 64 -9.18 -2.59 1.29
N SER A 65 -8.81 -1.63 0.44
CA SER A 65 -8.09 -1.89 -0.80
C SER A 65 -6.70 -2.52 -0.56
N GLY A 66 -6.13 -2.32 0.62
CA GLY A 66 -4.82 -2.82 1.02
C GLY A 66 -4.71 -4.34 1.17
N VAL A 67 -5.81 -5.08 1.34
CA VAL A 67 -5.80 -6.55 1.52
C VAL A 67 -5.11 -7.26 0.36
N LEU A 68 -5.31 -6.73 -0.85
CA LEU A 68 -4.69 -7.24 -2.05
C LEU A 68 -3.16 -7.12 -2.01
N VAL A 69 -2.63 -5.98 -1.54
CA VAL A 69 -1.18 -5.76 -1.41
C VAL A 69 -0.59 -6.66 -0.32
N PHE A 70 -1.33 -6.90 0.77
CA PHE A 70 -0.87 -7.78 1.84
C PHE A 70 -0.59 -9.21 1.35
N SER A 71 -1.34 -9.69 0.37
CA SER A 71 -1.12 -11.01 -0.24
C SER A 71 0.26 -11.11 -0.90
N ILE A 72 0.72 -10.04 -1.55
CA ILE A 72 2.05 -9.97 -2.18
C ILE A 72 3.16 -9.97 -1.11
N THR A 73 2.97 -9.22 -0.02
CA THR A 73 3.96 -9.18 1.07
C THR A 73 4.15 -10.52 1.77
N TYR A 74 3.09 -11.33 1.90
CA TYR A 74 3.23 -12.69 2.43
C TYR A 74 4.08 -13.57 1.50
N LEU A 75 3.83 -13.50 0.19
CA LEU A 75 4.61 -14.23 -0.80
C LEU A 75 6.10 -13.84 -0.78
N LEU A 76 6.40 -12.54 -0.65
CA LEU A 76 7.78 -12.05 -0.53
C LEU A 76 8.45 -12.54 0.75
N THR A 77 7.73 -12.50 1.87
CA THR A 77 8.24 -13.00 3.15
C THR A 77 8.59 -14.47 3.08
N ASP A 78 7.76 -15.27 2.41
CA ASP A 78 8.01 -16.69 2.20
C ASP A 78 9.29 -16.94 1.38
N ILE A 79 9.44 -16.25 0.23
CA ILE A 79 10.65 -16.33 -0.61
C ILE A 79 11.91 -15.93 0.16
N VAL A 80 11.85 -14.85 0.97
CA VAL A 80 13.00 -14.40 1.75
C VAL A 80 13.35 -15.40 2.85
N ASN A 81 12.34 -15.94 3.53
CA ASN A 81 12.53 -16.91 4.60
C ASN A 81 13.11 -18.22 4.08
N GLU A 82 12.63 -18.73 2.95
CA GLU A 82 13.14 -19.96 2.34
C GLU A 82 14.56 -19.78 1.78
N LYS A 83 14.83 -18.65 1.11
CA LYS A 83 16.11 -18.44 0.41
C LYS A 83 17.24 -17.92 1.30
N PHE A 84 16.94 -16.99 2.20
CA PHE A 84 17.93 -16.28 3.01
C PHE A 84 17.83 -16.61 4.51
N GLY A 85 16.81 -17.37 4.89
CA GLY A 85 16.58 -17.81 6.26
C GLY A 85 15.85 -16.80 7.14
N GLN A 86 15.57 -17.25 8.37
CA GLN A 86 14.80 -16.48 9.35
C GLN A 86 15.51 -15.20 9.80
N LYS A 87 16.84 -15.20 9.93
CA LYS A 87 17.61 -14.03 10.41
C LYS A 87 17.45 -12.83 9.49
N GLU A 88 17.51 -13.05 8.17
CA GLU A 88 17.32 -11.98 7.18
C GLU A 88 15.86 -11.54 7.10
N THR A 89 14.91 -12.47 7.28
CA THR A 89 13.47 -12.15 7.37
C THR A 89 13.16 -11.27 8.59
N GLN A 90 13.76 -11.54 9.74
CA GLN A 90 13.60 -10.70 10.93
C GLN A 90 14.17 -9.29 10.72
N LYS A 91 15.35 -9.17 10.09
CA LYS A 91 15.90 -7.87 9.71
C LYS A 91 14.97 -7.12 8.77
N MET A 92 14.40 -7.80 7.77
CA MET A 92 13.44 -7.23 6.84
C MET A 92 12.21 -6.66 7.56
N ILE A 93 11.63 -7.43 8.49
CA ILE A 93 10.48 -7.01 9.30
C ILE A 93 10.84 -5.80 10.18
N LEU A 94 12.03 -5.82 10.80
CA LEU A 94 12.51 -4.71 11.63
C LEU A 94 12.68 -3.42 10.81
N ILE A 95 13.28 -3.51 9.63
CA ILE A 95 13.43 -2.36 8.72
C ILE A 95 12.04 -1.81 8.32
N ALA A 96 11.09 -2.69 8.01
CA ALA A 96 9.73 -2.27 7.67
C ALA A 96 9.00 -1.63 8.86
N PHE A 97 9.21 -2.13 10.08
CA PHE A 97 8.65 -1.55 11.29
C PHE A 97 9.20 -0.13 11.56
N VAL A 98 10.52 0.04 11.50
CA VAL A 98 11.16 1.36 11.67
C VAL A 98 10.68 2.33 10.58
N SER A 99 10.56 1.86 9.34
CA SER A 99 10.06 2.68 8.23
C SER A 99 8.60 3.11 8.43
N GLN A 100 7.76 2.25 9.03
CA GLN A 100 6.37 2.61 9.36
C GLN A 100 6.30 3.68 10.45
N VAL A 101 7.11 3.55 11.51
CA VAL A 101 7.20 4.59 12.55
C VAL A 101 7.64 5.92 11.95
N ALA A 102 8.66 5.90 11.09
CA ALA A 102 9.13 7.09 10.38
C ALA A 102 8.02 7.70 9.48
N MET A 103 7.30 6.88 8.71
CA MET A 103 6.17 7.34 7.89
C MET A 103 5.12 8.06 8.73
N VAL A 104 4.67 7.45 9.85
CA VAL A 104 3.66 8.05 10.73
C VAL A 104 4.17 9.36 11.32
N PHE A 105 5.43 9.41 11.73
CA PHE A 105 6.07 10.63 12.25
C PHE A 105 6.06 11.77 11.21
N PHE A 106 6.44 11.50 9.97
CA PHE A 106 6.42 12.51 8.90
C PHE A 106 5.00 12.91 8.50
N PHE A 107 4.06 11.97 8.45
CA PHE A 107 2.66 12.29 8.22
C PHE A 107 2.10 13.19 9.31
N TRP A 108 2.41 12.90 10.58
CA TRP A 108 2.03 13.74 11.71
C TRP A 108 2.60 15.16 11.58
N LEU A 109 3.90 15.31 11.29
CA LEU A 109 4.51 16.62 11.02
C LEU A 109 3.79 17.35 9.86
N GLY A 110 3.49 16.65 8.77
CA GLY A 110 2.73 17.20 7.64
C GLY A 110 1.34 17.72 8.04
N THR A 111 0.63 17.00 8.92
CA THR A 111 -0.68 17.46 9.42
C THR A 111 -0.59 18.71 10.31
N GLN A 112 0.54 18.95 10.99
CA GLN A 112 0.74 20.19 11.74
C GLN A 112 0.86 21.41 10.81
N PHE A 113 1.55 21.26 9.67
CA PHE A 113 1.65 22.32 8.66
C PHE A 113 0.35 22.55 7.89
N LEU A 114 -0.47 21.51 7.71
CA LEU A 114 -1.82 21.62 7.12
C LEU A 114 -2.86 22.29 8.04
N GLY A 115 -2.42 22.86 9.16
CA GLY A 115 -3.24 23.58 10.13
C GLY A 115 -3.79 24.92 9.65
N GLN A 116 -4.50 24.99 8.52
CA GLN A 116 -5.51 26.03 8.22
C GLN A 116 -6.65 25.50 7.33
N CYS A 117 -7.33 24.43 7.75
CA CYS A 117 -8.71 24.14 7.33
C CYS A 117 -9.51 23.55 8.51
N ARG A 118 -9.56 24.27 9.62
CA ARG A 118 -10.39 23.93 10.78
C ARG A 118 -11.81 24.51 10.58
N ARG A 119 -12.66 23.87 9.77
CA ARG A 119 -14.11 24.11 9.82
C ARG A 119 -14.67 23.34 11.03
N PRO A 120 -15.35 24.00 12.00
CA PRO A 120 -15.96 23.30 13.11
C PRO A 120 -17.23 22.59 12.60
N GLY A 121 -17.37 21.29 12.86
CA GLY A 121 -18.70 20.67 12.86
C GLY A 121 -18.99 19.42 12.02
N LYS A 122 -18.01 18.71 11.41
CA LYS A 122 -18.26 17.32 10.94
C LYS A 122 -17.01 16.43 11.03
N ILE A 123 -17.20 15.26 11.65
CA ILE A 123 -16.20 14.25 12.05
C ILE A 123 -15.60 13.43 10.88
N TYR A 124 -16.00 13.68 9.64
CA TYR A 124 -15.45 12.99 8.46
C TYR A 124 -14.86 14.00 7.47
N LEU A 125 -13.60 14.36 7.70
CA LEU A 125 -12.78 15.23 6.85
C LEU A 125 -11.55 14.49 6.33
N ILE A 126 -11.75 13.24 5.90
CA ILE A 126 -10.74 12.47 5.12
C ILE A 126 -10.74 12.93 3.65
N TRP A 127 -11.70 13.76 3.25
CA TRP A 127 -11.91 14.22 1.87
C TRP A 127 -11.83 15.76 1.75
N CYS A 128 -10.62 16.32 1.86
CA CYS A 128 -10.34 17.68 1.39
C CYS A 128 -9.73 17.67 -0.02
N GLN A 129 -10.08 16.66 -0.85
CA GLN A 129 -9.48 16.45 -2.18
C GLN A 129 -10.50 16.47 -3.33
N GLU A 130 -11.74 16.92 -3.09
CA GLU A 130 -12.80 16.99 -4.12
C GLU A 130 -13.55 18.32 -4.05
N LEU A 131 -12.82 19.43 -4.21
CA LEU A 131 -13.46 20.67 -4.65
C LEU A 131 -13.05 20.94 -6.10
N PRO A 132 -13.87 20.58 -7.10
CA PRO A 132 -13.88 21.40 -8.30
C PRO A 132 -14.37 22.78 -7.84
N LEU A 133 -13.57 23.81 -8.10
CA LEU A 133 -13.96 25.20 -7.88
C LEU A 133 -15.36 25.42 -8.49
N PRO A 134 -16.33 26.02 -7.78
CA PRO A 134 -17.57 26.40 -8.43
C PRO A 134 -17.27 27.46 -9.49
N ALA A 135 -17.33 27.06 -10.75
CA ALA A 135 -17.53 27.98 -11.86
C ALA A 135 -18.95 28.56 -11.71
N GLY A 136 -19.04 29.88 -11.55
CA GLY A 136 -20.31 30.61 -11.59
C GLY A 136 -20.62 31.35 -10.30
N SER A 137 -20.11 32.57 -10.20
CA SER A 137 -20.82 33.66 -9.55
C SER A 137 -21.97 34.10 -10.45
N PRO A 138 -23.25 34.05 -10.04
CA PRO A 138 -24.23 34.98 -10.54
C PRO A 138 -24.14 36.27 -9.73
N SER A 139 -24.00 37.37 -10.48
CA SER A 139 -24.27 38.77 -10.17
C SER A 139 -24.94 39.10 -8.84
#